data_AF-A0A2E9H286-F1
#
_entry.id   AF-A0A2E9H286-F1
#
_cell.length_a   1.000
_cell.length_b   1.000
_cell.length_c   1.000
_cell.angle_alpha   90.00
_cell.angle_beta   90.00
_cell.angle_gamma   90.00
#
_symmetry.space_group_name_H-M   'P 1'
#
loop_
_entity.id
_entity.type
_entity.pdbx_description
1 polymer ?
#
loop_
_entity_poly.entity_id
_entity_poly.type
_entity_poly.pdbx_seq_one_letter_code
_entity_poly.pdbx_strand_id
1 'polypeptide(L)'
;MRSLKSLSINNAPLSEYELRRINHKRYCALVYSAVIALALIVPVWSVVSYQTNGIETLGQQILFFLAWSSSAFIAFGLVNLVSWKGVDFLLYVPQLRPINHKEARRLLEWQEEHPDVARYIKKLNQDRSQILKVDYDVVLRSLEHDLLHEKLKEQQGIVKKVHSIRFSPDDLLIWSELMEDQEFLIKSPEGSEAGVYPHEIRKATEEEISAYFVETGGERCPFCFQDSVEGDSVTIITGSAHQEVSCYECNEEWTAIYTLSECGILR
;
A
#
# COMPACT_ATOMS: atom_id res chain seq x y z
N MET A 1 38.46 2.91 -22.10
CA MET A 1 37.26 3.54 -22.70
C MET A 1 36.17 2.49 -22.80
N ARG A 2 35.18 2.51 -21.89
CA ARG A 2 34.00 1.61 -21.95
C ARG A 2 32.85 2.38 -22.59
N SER A 3 32.33 1.83 -23.68
CA SER A 3 31.20 2.35 -24.47
C SER A 3 29.92 2.31 -23.64
N LEU A 4 29.29 3.45 -23.42
CA LEU A 4 27.96 3.56 -22.85
C LEU A 4 26.94 3.06 -23.88
N LYS A 5 26.31 1.90 -23.61
CA LYS A 5 25.10 1.47 -24.32
C LYS A 5 23.98 2.45 -23.96
N SER A 6 23.41 3.09 -24.98
CA SER A 6 22.22 3.93 -24.85
C SER A 6 21.04 3.09 -24.36
N LEU A 7 20.55 3.40 -23.15
CA LEU A 7 19.27 2.92 -22.64
C LEU A 7 18.14 3.57 -23.44
N SER A 8 17.58 2.80 -24.38
CA SER A 8 16.29 3.11 -25.00
C SER A 8 15.19 2.90 -23.97
N ILE A 9 14.62 3.98 -23.46
CA ILE A 9 13.42 3.93 -22.63
C ILE A 9 12.27 3.51 -23.54
N ASN A 10 11.87 2.24 -23.44
CA ASN A 10 10.69 1.74 -24.12
C ASN A 10 9.45 2.38 -23.47
N ASN A 11 8.81 3.30 -24.19
CA ASN A 11 7.49 3.82 -23.84
C ASN A 11 6.47 2.70 -24.04
N ALA A 12 6.29 1.85 -23.03
CA ALA A 12 5.19 0.90 -23.00
C ALA A 12 3.86 1.70 -23.03
N PRO A 13 2.90 1.34 -23.90
CA PRO A 13 1.60 2.00 -23.89
C PRO A 13 0.95 1.77 -22.52
N LEU A 14 0.48 2.88 -21.91
CA LEU A 14 -0.31 2.85 -20.66
C LEU A 14 -1.42 1.82 -20.80
N SER A 15 -1.61 1.02 -19.76
CA SER A 15 -2.68 0.02 -19.76
C SER A 15 -4.05 0.68 -19.93
N GLU A 16 -5.00 -0.01 -20.54
CA GLU A 16 -6.36 0.51 -20.73
C GLU A 16 -7.01 0.93 -19.39
N TYR A 17 -6.61 0.28 -18.30
CA TYR A 17 -7.01 0.61 -16.94
C TYR A 17 -6.46 1.97 -16.48
N GLU A 18 -5.18 2.26 -16.69
CA GLU A 18 -4.57 3.55 -16.35
C GLU A 18 -5.18 4.69 -17.17
N LEU A 19 -5.50 4.43 -18.45
CA LEU A 19 -6.19 5.40 -19.30
C LEU A 19 -7.59 5.73 -18.76
N ARG A 20 -8.34 4.71 -18.30
CA ARG A 20 -9.65 4.91 -17.65
C ARG A 20 -9.52 5.69 -16.34
N ARG A 21 -8.50 5.41 -15.53
CA ARG A 21 -8.24 6.12 -14.26
C ARG A 21 -7.92 7.60 -14.49
N ILE A 22 -7.08 7.92 -15.48
CA ILE A 22 -6.76 9.31 -15.84
C ILE A 22 -8.00 10.04 -16.37
N ASN A 23 -8.81 9.38 -17.19
CA ASN A 23 -10.04 9.95 -17.72
C ASN A 23 -11.09 10.19 -16.63
N HIS A 24 -11.23 9.29 -15.66
CA HIS A 24 -12.12 9.47 -14.51
C HIS A 24 -11.70 10.68 -13.65
N LYS A 25 -10.40 10.82 -13.35
CA LYS A 25 -9.89 11.99 -12.60
C LYS A 25 -10.17 13.32 -13.33
N ARG A 26 -9.95 13.36 -14.65
CA ARG A 26 -10.25 14.54 -15.47
C ARG A 26 -11.74 14.86 -15.50
N TYR A 27 -12.59 13.85 -15.60
CA TYR A 27 -14.03 14.01 -15.56
C TYR A 27 -14.51 14.59 -14.22
N CYS A 28 -14.06 14.04 -13.09
CA CYS A 28 -14.39 14.57 -11.76
C CYS A 28 -13.94 16.03 -11.59
N ALA A 29 -12.72 16.36 -12.04
CA ALA A 29 -12.20 17.73 -11.96
C ALA A 29 -13.05 18.71 -12.80
N LEU A 30 -13.46 18.31 -14.01
CA LEU A 30 -14.33 19.11 -14.88
C LEU A 30 -15.70 19.33 -14.25
N VAL A 31 -16.34 18.28 -13.74
CA VAL A 31 -17.64 18.38 -13.06
C VAL A 31 -17.55 19.29 -11.84
N TYR A 32 -16.50 19.14 -11.02
CA TYR A 32 -16.30 19.99 -9.85
C TYR A 32 -16.09 21.47 -10.23
N SER A 33 -15.27 21.73 -11.25
CA SER A 33 -15.04 23.09 -11.75
C SER A 33 -16.32 23.73 -12.32
N ALA A 34 -17.17 22.95 -12.99
CA ALA A 34 -18.45 23.42 -13.51
C ALA A 34 -19.43 23.75 -12.37
N VAL A 35 -19.48 22.94 -11.31
CA VAL A 35 -20.31 23.20 -10.13
C VAL A 35 -19.87 24.48 -9.42
N ILE A 36 -18.55 24.68 -9.23
CA ILE A 36 -18.02 25.92 -8.65
C ILE A 36 -18.36 27.12 -9.54
N ALA A 37 -18.16 27.03 -10.85
CA ALA A 37 -18.47 28.11 -11.77
C ALA A 37 -19.95 28.49 -11.71
N LEU A 38 -20.86 27.51 -11.70
CA LEU A 38 -22.30 27.76 -11.55
C LEU A 38 -22.64 28.38 -10.19
N ALA A 39 -22.02 27.91 -9.10
CA ALA A 39 -22.22 28.47 -7.77
C ALA A 39 -21.75 29.94 -7.65
N LEU A 40 -20.78 30.36 -8.47
CA LEU A 40 -20.30 31.75 -8.52
C LEU A 40 -21.11 32.63 -9.48
N ILE A 41 -21.62 32.08 -10.59
CA ILE A 41 -22.37 32.86 -11.60
C ILE A 41 -23.77 33.23 -11.09
N VAL A 42 -24.47 32.30 -10.41
CA VAL A 42 -25.86 32.51 -9.97
C VAL A 42 -26.03 33.70 -9.00
N PRO A 43 -25.16 33.88 -7.97
CA PRO A 43 -25.24 35.05 -7.10
C PRO A 43 -24.95 36.36 -7.83
N VAL A 44 -23.97 36.38 -8.73
CA VAL A 44 -23.59 37.58 -9.49
C VAL A 44 -24.74 38.00 -10.41
N TRP A 45 -25.35 37.06 -11.12
CA TRP A 45 -26.49 37.36 -11.99
C TRP A 45 -27.71 37.85 -11.21
N SER A 46 -27.92 37.31 -10.00
CA SER A 46 -28.98 37.74 -9.09
C SER A 46 -28.78 39.18 -8.60
N VAL A 47 -27.54 39.57 -8.27
CA VAL A 47 -27.19 40.94 -7.86
C VAL A 47 -27.32 41.92 -9.03
N VAL A 48 -26.88 41.54 -10.24
CA VAL A 48 -27.03 42.37 -11.43
C VAL A 48 -28.51 42.58 -11.76
N SER A 49 -29.31 41.52 -11.73
CA SER A 49 -30.76 41.60 -11.95
C SER A 49 -31.47 42.45 -10.88
N TYR A 50 -30.99 42.40 -9.64
CA TYR A 50 -31.47 43.26 -8.54
C TYR A 50 -31.23 44.75 -8.83
N GLN A 51 -30.06 45.10 -9.36
CA GLN A 51 -29.71 46.49 -9.68
C GLN A 51 -30.46 47.03 -10.89
N THR A 52 -30.75 46.20 -11.90
CA THR A 52 -31.39 46.68 -13.13
C THR A 52 -32.90 46.80 -13.05
N ASN A 53 -33.56 45.98 -12.22
CA ASN A 53 -35.03 45.83 -12.28
C ASN A 53 -35.80 46.52 -11.14
N GLY A 54 -35.13 47.21 -10.21
CA GLY A 54 -35.77 48.05 -9.19
C GLY A 54 -36.85 47.33 -8.37
N ILE A 55 -36.46 46.68 -7.28
CA ILE A 55 -37.41 46.00 -6.41
C ILE A 55 -38.09 47.03 -5.48
N GLU A 56 -39.35 47.38 -5.78
CA GLU A 56 -40.08 48.39 -4.99
C GLU A 56 -40.91 47.79 -3.84
N THR A 57 -41.14 46.47 -3.82
CA THR A 57 -42.06 45.86 -2.85
C THR A 57 -41.39 44.86 -1.90
N LEU A 58 -41.83 44.86 -0.64
CA LEU A 58 -41.37 43.93 0.40
C LEU A 58 -41.52 42.46 -0.03
N GLY A 59 -42.58 42.13 -0.78
CA GLY A 59 -42.82 40.77 -1.28
C GLY A 59 -41.74 40.28 -2.26
N GLN A 60 -41.23 41.15 -3.12
CA GLN A 60 -40.15 40.82 -4.05
C GLN A 60 -38.81 40.63 -3.32
N GLN A 61 -38.55 41.39 -2.25
CA GLN A 61 -37.36 41.21 -1.41
C GLN A 61 -37.38 39.85 -0.68
N ILE A 62 -38.53 39.43 -0.17
CA ILE A 62 -38.70 38.13 0.49
C ILE A 62 -38.51 36.99 -0.50
N LEU A 63 -39.09 37.07 -1.70
CA LEU A 63 -38.92 36.05 -2.74
C LEU A 63 -37.45 35.94 -3.19
N PHE A 64 -36.75 37.06 -3.31
CA PHE A 64 -35.32 37.07 -3.62
C PHE A 64 -34.49 36.39 -2.52
N PHE A 65 -34.79 36.67 -1.25
CA PHE A 65 -34.08 36.06 -0.12
C PHE A 65 -34.34 34.54 -0.03
N LEU A 66 -35.56 34.09 -0.31
CA LEU A 66 -35.91 32.67 -0.35
C LEU A 66 -35.22 31.95 -1.52
N ALA A 67 -35.14 32.57 -2.70
CA ALA A 67 -34.41 32.04 -3.84
C ALA A 67 -32.90 31.96 -3.58
N TRP A 68 -32.32 33.00 -2.96
CA TRP A 68 -30.90 33.01 -2.60
C TRP A 68 -30.55 31.96 -1.53
N SER A 69 -31.34 31.89 -0.46
CA SER A 69 -31.11 30.92 0.62
C SER A 69 -31.27 29.48 0.15
N SER A 70 -32.30 29.15 -0.62
CA SER A 70 -32.47 27.81 -1.20
C SER A 70 -31.30 27.42 -2.11
N SER A 71 -30.78 28.34 -2.91
CA SER A 71 -29.58 28.13 -3.74
C SER A 71 -28.35 27.83 -2.88
N ALA A 72 -28.16 28.57 -1.79
CA ALA A 72 -27.06 28.35 -0.84
C ALA A 72 -27.17 27.00 -0.13
N PHE A 73 -28.38 26.58 0.28
CA PHE A 73 -28.60 25.27 0.89
C PHE A 73 -28.38 24.11 -0.08
N ILE A 74 -28.78 24.25 -1.35
CA ILE A 74 -28.52 23.23 -2.39
C ILE A 74 -27.01 23.13 -2.66
N ALA A 75 -26.32 24.27 -2.79
CA ALA A 75 -24.86 24.28 -2.98
C ALA A 75 -24.15 23.63 -1.78
N PHE A 76 -24.55 23.98 -0.56
CA PHE A 76 -23.98 23.39 0.66
C PHE A 76 -24.31 21.90 0.78
N GLY A 77 -25.52 21.49 0.41
CA GLY A 77 -25.93 20.09 0.36
C GLY A 77 -25.13 19.29 -0.66
N LEU A 78 -24.88 19.83 -1.86
CA LEU A 78 -24.07 19.18 -2.90
C LEU A 78 -22.60 19.07 -2.49
N VAL A 79 -22.03 20.11 -1.88
CA VAL A 79 -20.67 20.07 -1.33
C VAL A 79 -20.55 18.99 -0.25
N ASN A 80 -21.53 18.90 0.66
CA ASN A 80 -21.54 17.87 1.69
C ASN A 80 -21.82 16.47 1.11
N LEU A 81 -22.67 16.32 0.10
CA LEU A 81 -22.95 15.03 -0.51
C LEU A 81 -21.72 14.48 -1.26
N VAL A 82 -20.95 15.36 -1.89
CA VAL A 82 -19.65 15.04 -2.51
C VAL A 82 -18.61 14.71 -1.43
N SER A 83 -18.61 15.41 -0.30
CA SER A 83 -17.76 15.10 0.86
C SER A 83 -18.09 13.73 1.48
N TRP A 84 -19.39 13.41 1.64
CA TRP A 84 -19.86 12.19 2.30
C TRP A 84 -19.74 10.92 1.46
N LYS A 85 -19.72 11.01 0.13
CA LYS A 85 -19.68 9.83 -0.77
C LYS A 85 -18.29 9.46 -1.32
N GLY A 86 -17.21 10.01 -0.77
CA GLY A 86 -15.87 9.51 -1.05
C GLY A 86 -14.91 10.57 -1.58
N VAL A 87 -14.73 11.64 -0.82
CA VAL A 87 -13.63 12.58 -1.02
C VAL A 87 -13.00 12.92 0.34
N ASP A 88 -12.17 12.01 0.85
CA ASP A 88 -11.08 12.34 1.78
C ASP A 88 -9.94 13.14 1.09
N PHE A 89 -10.17 13.58 -0.14
CA PHE A 89 -9.18 14.17 -1.03
C PHE A 89 -9.60 15.57 -1.47
N LEU A 90 -9.45 16.58 -0.61
CA LEU A 90 -9.09 17.97 -0.95
C LEU A 90 -9.33 18.89 0.23
N LEU A 91 -8.50 18.78 1.26
CA LEU A 91 -7.94 19.90 2.03
C LEU A 91 -6.71 19.39 2.81
N TYR A 92 -5.86 18.57 2.18
CA TYR A 92 -4.50 18.37 2.68
C TYR A 92 -3.63 19.50 2.12
N VAL A 93 -3.79 20.70 2.68
CA VAL A 93 -2.63 21.57 2.80
C VAL A 93 -1.83 20.91 3.91
N PRO A 94 -0.67 20.26 3.63
CA PRO A 94 0.12 19.74 4.72
C PRO A 94 0.48 20.96 5.56
N GLN A 95 -0.11 21.06 6.76
CA GLN A 95 0.51 21.85 7.79
C GLN A 95 1.86 21.17 7.96
N LEU A 96 2.91 21.83 7.46
CA LEU A 96 4.29 21.42 7.67
C LEU A 96 4.43 21.33 9.19
N ARG A 97 4.31 20.11 9.73
CA ARG A 97 4.59 19.88 11.12
C ARG A 97 6.08 20.17 11.25
N PRO A 98 6.49 21.05 12.16
CA PRO A 98 7.92 21.25 12.38
C PRO A 98 8.52 19.89 12.72
N ILE A 99 9.41 19.42 11.84
CA ILE A 99 10.17 18.20 12.02
C ILE A 99 10.89 18.38 13.36
N ASN A 100 10.67 17.47 14.31
CA ASN A 100 11.35 17.59 15.58
C ASN A 100 12.84 17.28 15.40
N HIS A 101 13.69 17.76 16.30
CA HIS A 101 15.14 17.61 16.19
C HIS A 101 15.60 16.12 16.08
N LYS A 102 14.80 15.17 16.60
CA LYS A 102 15.10 13.74 16.52
C LYS A 102 14.82 13.16 15.13
N GLU A 103 13.73 13.57 14.50
CA GLU A 103 13.37 13.20 13.12
C GLU A 103 14.35 13.83 12.11
N ALA A 104 14.73 15.09 12.32
CA ALA A 104 15.74 15.76 11.50
C ALA A 104 17.09 15.04 11.56
N ARG A 105 17.50 14.56 12.75
CA ARG A 105 18.73 13.77 12.90
C ARG A 105 18.64 12.43 12.19
N ARG A 106 17.52 11.70 12.29
CA ARG A 106 17.35 10.43 11.57
C ARG A 106 17.39 10.58 10.06
N LEU A 107 16.81 11.68 9.54
CA LEU A 107 16.87 11.99 8.11
C LEU A 107 18.31 12.29 7.65
N LEU A 108 19.11 12.95 8.49
CA LEU A 108 20.53 13.19 8.21
C LEU A 108 21.34 11.89 8.25
N GLU A 109 21.15 11.05 9.28
CA GLU A 109 21.78 9.73 9.40
C GLU A 109 21.44 8.84 8.19
N TRP A 110 20.18 8.80 7.78
CA TRP A 110 19.73 8.05 6.59
C TRP A 110 20.35 8.59 5.29
N GLN A 111 20.47 9.91 5.14
CA GLN A 111 21.15 10.53 3.99
C GLN A 111 22.64 10.20 3.92
N GLU A 112 23.31 10.06 5.07
CA GLU A 112 24.70 9.63 5.15
C GLU A 112 24.86 8.16 4.75
N GLU A 113 23.90 7.30 5.14
CA GLU A 113 23.89 5.89 4.75
C GLU A 113 23.55 5.66 3.26
N HIS A 114 22.83 6.59 2.62
CA HIS A 114 22.30 6.43 1.25
C HIS A 114 22.68 7.62 0.33
N PRO A 115 23.98 7.84 0.04
CA PRO A 115 24.46 9.05 -0.63
C PRO A 115 23.95 9.22 -2.07
N ASP A 116 23.64 8.12 -2.76
CA ASP A 116 23.14 8.18 -4.14
C ASP A 116 21.68 8.62 -4.20
N VAL A 117 20.87 8.23 -3.21
CA VAL A 117 19.47 8.68 -3.08
C VAL A 117 19.43 10.15 -2.68
N ALA A 118 20.30 10.56 -1.74
CA ALA A 118 20.45 11.97 -1.38
C ALA A 118 20.87 12.83 -2.60
N ARG A 119 21.79 12.32 -3.44
CA ARG A 119 22.22 13.00 -4.68
C ARG A 119 21.08 13.11 -5.70
N TYR A 120 20.27 12.05 -5.84
CA TYR A 120 19.10 12.05 -6.72
C TYR A 120 18.01 13.03 -6.26
N ILE A 121 17.69 13.06 -4.96
CA ILE A 121 16.73 14.00 -4.37
C ILE A 121 17.22 15.45 -4.52
N LYS A 122 18.51 15.69 -4.32
CA LYS A 122 19.12 17.03 -4.52
C LYS A 122 19.00 17.48 -5.98
N LYS A 123 19.25 16.58 -6.93
CA LYS A 123 19.09 16.84 -8.36
C LYS A 123 17.63 17.13 -8.72
N LEU A 124 16.68 16.34 -8.20
CA LEU A 124 15.24 16.57 -8.37
C LEU A 124 14.80 17.94 -7.84
N ASN A 125 15.33 18.38 -6.70
CA ASN A 125 15.00 19.70 -6.14
C ASN A 125 15.65 20.86 -6.90
N GLN A 126 16.85 20.67 -7.46
CA GLN A 126 17.48 21.66 -8.33
C GLN A 126 16.69 21.84 -9.64
N ASP A 127 16.27 20.72 -10.25
CA ASP A 127 15.52 20.72 -11.52
C ASP A 127 14.06 21.20 -11.35
N ARG A 128 13.48 21.09 -10.15
CA ARG A 128 12.08 21.49 -9.85
C ARG A 128 11.90 22.84 -9.19
N SER A 129 12.92 23.69 -9.15
CA SER A 129 12.86 25.03 -8.54
C SER A 129 11.82 26.02 -9.13
N GLN A 130 10.96 25.59 -10.07
CA GLN A 130 9.81 26.39 -10.51
C GLN A 130 8.42 25.80 -10.25
N ILE A 131 8.21 24.49 -10.04
CA ILE A 131 6.85 23.95 -9.81
C ILE A 131 6.90 22.69 -8.92
N LEU A 132 6.22 22.77 -7.76
CA LEU A 132 5.95 21.74 -6.75
C LEU A 132 7.11 21.31 -5.82
N LYS A 133 7.01 21.73 -4.54
CA LYS A 133 7.65 21.06 -3.40
C LYS A 133 7.17 19.62 -3.39
N VAL A 134 8.06 18.69 -3.68
CA VAL A 134 7.81 17.26 -3.48
C VAL A 134 7.70 17.04 -1.98
N ASP A 135 6.59 16.46 -1.55
CA ASP A 135 6.41 16.05 -0.17
C ASP A 135 7.39 14.91 0.11
N TYR A 136 8.42 15.21 0.91
CA TYR A 136 9.47 14.27 1.26
C TYR A 136 8.91 13.02 1.95
N ASP A 137 7.79 13.15 2.69
CA ASP A 137 7.15 12.03 3.37
C ASP A 137 6.50 11.04 2.38
N VAL A 138 6.06 11.52 1.23
CA VAL A 138 5.49 10.67 0.17
C VAL A 138 6.59 9.90 -0.54
N VAL A 139 7.74 10.54 -0.79
CA VAL A 139 8.91 9.89 -1.39
C VAL A 139 9.53 8.87 -0.44
N LEU A 140 9.64 9.19 0.85
CA LEU A 140 10.10 8.27 1.88
C LEU A 140 9.18 7.06 2.02
N ARG A 141 7.85 7.25 2.08
CA ARG A 141 6.91 6.13 2.14
C ARG A 141 6.95 5.26 0.88
N SER A 142 7.11 5.85 -0.31
CA SER A 142 7.28 5.09 -1.56
C SER A 142 8.59 4.30 -1.57
N LEU A 143 9.69 4.88 -1.06
CA LEU A 143 10.98 4.19 -0.96
C LEU A 143 10.96 3.09 0.11
N GLU A 144 10.34 3.33 1.26
CA GLU A 144 10.13 2.31 2.29
C GLU A 144 9.26 1.17 1.76
N HIS A 145 8.22 1.49 1.00
CA HIS A 145 7.36 0.52 0.31
C HIS A 145 8.15 -0.33 -0.69
N ASP A 146 8.96 0.28 -1.55
CA ASP A 146 9.77 -0.45 -2.54
C ASP A 146 10.86 -1.30 -1.88
N LEU A 147 11.50 -0.80 -0.80
CA LEU A 147 12.48 -1.54 0.00
C LEU A 147 11.83 -2.69 0.79
N LEU A 148 10.62 -2.52 1.32
CA LEU A 148 9.84 -3.60 1.93
C LEU A 148 9.53 -4.65 0.85
N HIS A 149 9.05 -4.21 -0.31
CA HIS A 149 8.67 -5.10 -1.39
C HIS A 149 9.86 -5.91 -1.94
N GLU A 150 11.06 -5.33 -1.94
CA GLU A 150 12.30 -6.02 -2.33
C GLU A 150 12.77 -6.99 -1.23
N LYS A 151 12.72 -6.60 0.04
CA LYS A 151 13.10 -7.48 1.17
C LYS A 151 12.14 -8.65 1.38
N LEU A 152 10.88 -8.48 0.98
CA LEU A 152 9.81 -9.41 1.29
C LEU A 152 9.42 -10.29 0.09
N LYS A 153 10.01 -10.11 -1.09
CA LYS A 153 9.59 -10.84 -2.30
C LYS A 153 9.74 -12.37 -2.22
N GLU A 154 10.48 -12.91 -1.24
CA GLU A 154 10.82 -14.34 -1.13
C GLU A 154 10.94 -14.80 0.32
N GLN A 155 10.01 -14.42 1.21
CA GLN A 155 10.08 -14.85 2.62
C GLN A 155 8.74 -15.39 3.12
N GLN A 156 8.80 -16.37 4.01
CA GLN A 156 7.66 -16.88 4.75
C GLN A 156 7.34 -15.98 5.94
N GLY A 157 6.09 -15.99 6.37
CA GLY A 157 5.73 -15.33 7.61
C GLY A 157 4.64 -16.00 8.41
N ILE A 158 4.64 -15.73 9.71
CA ILE A 158 3.62 -16.12 10.64
C ILE A 158 2.79 -14.90 11.00
N VAL A 159 1.47 -15.07 10.96
CA VAL A 159 0.53 -14.02 11.33
C VAL A 159 0.39 -14.00 12.85
N LYS A 160 0.74 -12.86 13.44
CA LYS A 160 0.61 -12.62 14.89
C LYS A 160 -0.82 -12.40 15.34
N LYS A 161 -1.66 -11.86 14.45
CA LYS A 161 -3.03 -11.48 14.76
C LYS A 161 -3.88 -11.56 13.51
N VAL A 162 -4.87 -12.44 13.54
CA VAL A 162 -5.78 -12.63 12.41
C VAL A 162 -7.05 -11.83 12.69
N HIS A 163 -7.33 -10.81 11.88
CA HIS A 163 -8.65 -10.15 11.87
C HIS A 163 -9.65 -10.90 10.99
N SER A 164 -9.18 -11.83 10.16
CA SER A 164 -9.99 -12.72 9.33
C SER A 164 -10.26 -14.05 10.02
N ILE A 165 -11.47 -14.60 9.85
CA ILE A 165 -11.90 -15.86 10.47
C ILE A 165 -11.22 -17.09 9.80
N ARG A 166 -10.39 -16.87 8.77
CA ARG A 166 -9.88 -17.93 7.88
C ARG A 166 -8.51 -18.49 8.27
N PHE A 167 -7.77 -17.85 9.18
CA PHE A 167 -6.48 -18.36 9.64
C PHE A 167 -6.47 -18.39 11.15
N SER A 168 -5.79 -19.38 11.69
CA SER A 168 -5.48 -19.44 13.12
C SER A 168 -4.26 -18.59 13.41
N PRO A 169 -4.14 -18.03 14.62
CA PRO A 169 -2.84 -17.57 15.11
C PRO A 169 -1.83 -18.71 14.95
N ASP A 170 -0.62 -18.38 14.50
CA ASP A 170 0.51 -19.30 14.30
C ASP A 170 0.47 -20.19 13.04
N ASP A 171 -0.50 -19.99 12.13
CA ASP A 171 -0.46 -20.64 10.81
C ASP A 171 0.77 -20.16 10.00
N LEU A 172 1.46 -21.12 9.36
CA LEU A 172 2.55 -20.85 8.42
C LEU A 172 1.97 -20.40 7.07
N LEU A 173 2.39 -19.22 6.60
CA LEU A 173 1.80 -18.59 5.42
C LEU A 173 2.89 -18.19 4.41
N ILE A 174 2.58 -18.40 3.13
CA ILE A 174 3.42 -17.97 2.01
C ILE A 174 2.92 -16.62 1.50
N TRP A 175 3.85 -15.73 1.18
CA TRP A 175 3.54 -14.44 0.58
C TRP A 175 3.53 -14.60 -0.94
N SER A 176 2.47 -14.10 -1.57
CA SER A 176 2.33 -14.27 -3.02
C SER A 176 2.38 -12.96 -3.78
N GLU A 177 1.81 -11.88 -3.24
CA GLU A 177 1.77 -10.58 -3.92
C GLU A 177 1.50 -9.44 -2.93
N LEU A 178 2.01 -8.24 -3.21
CA LEU A 178 1.58 -7.03 -2.50
C LEU A 178 0.43 -6.39 -3.27
N MET A 179 -0.68 -6.12 -2.59
CA MET A 179 -1.84 -5.42 -3.13
C MET A 179 -1.68 -3.89 -3.04
N GLU A 180 -2.41 -3.13 -3.87
CA GLU A 180 -2.32 -1.66 -3.97
C GLU A 180 -2.63 -0.92 -2.65
N ASP A 181 -3.25 -1.58 -1.67
CA ASP A 181 -3.68 -1.06 -0.37
C ASP A 181 -2.71 -1.36 0.78
N GLN A 182 -1.47 -1.76 0.47
CA GLN A 182 -0.46 -2.16 1.46
C GLN A 182 -0.79 -3.45 2.21
N GLU A 183 -1.69 -4.27 1.69
CA GLU A 183 -1.93 -5.63 2.17
C GLU A 183 -1.09 -6.63 1.36
N PHE A 184 -0.52 -7.63 2.04
CA PHE A 184 0.06 -8.79 1.38
C PHE A 184 -1.02 -9.85 1.16
N LEU A 185 -1.09 -10.37 -0.06
CA LEU A 185 -1.85 -11.57 -0.36
C LEU A 185 -1.08 -12.78 0.19
N ILE A 186 -1.58 -13.32 1.30
CA ILE A 186 -1.08 -14.54 1.91
C ILE A 186 -1.87 -15.76 1.41
N LYS A 187 -1.19 -16.89 1.25
CA LYS A 187 -1.78 -18.17 0.86
C LYS A 187 -1.64 -19.18 1.99
N SER A 188 -2.75 -19.81 2.36
CA SER A 188 -2.75 -20.99 3.25
C SER A 188 -2.31 -22.25 2.50
N PRO A 189 -1.87 -23.30 3.22
CA PRO A 189 -1.62 -24.62 2.64
C PRO A 189 -2.80 -25.21 1.87
N GLU A 190 -4.03 -24.89 2.29
CA GLU A 190 -5.28 -25.31 1.64
C GLU A 190 -5.63 -24.46 0.41
N GLY A 191 -4.78 -23.48 0.06
CA GLY A 191 -4.98 -22.57 -1.06
C GLY A 191 -5.93 -21.41 -0.77
N SER A 192 -6.26 -21.15 0.50
CA SER A 192 -7.08 -19.99 0.86
C SER A 192 -6.25 -18.71 0.81
N GLU A 193 -6.81 -17.67 0.20
CA GLU A 193 -6.16 -16.37 0.04
C GLU A 193 -6.80 -15.30 0.94
N ALA A 194 -5.98 -14.41 1.49
CA ALA A 194 -6.43 -13.18 2.15
C ALA A 194 -5.38 -12.08 2.13
N GLY A 195 -5.83 -10.83 2.26
CA GLY A 195 -4.98 -9.68 2.52
C GLY A 195 -4.61 -9.59 4.01
N VAL A 196 -3.33 -9.37 4.31
CA VAL A 196 -2.82 -9.11 5.67
C VAL A 196 -1.82 -7.97 5.64
N TYR A 197 -1.87 -7.09 6.63
CA TYR A 197 -0.95 -5.97 6.69
C TYR A 197 0.48 -6.40 7.10
N PRO A 198 1.54 -5.76 6.55
CA PRO A 198 2.94 -6.06 6.83
C PRO A 198 3.29 -6.17 8.33
N HIS A 199 2.69 -5.30 9.15
CA HIS A 199 3.00 -5.21 10.58
C HIS A 199 2.36 -6.34 11.41
N GLU A 200 1.42 -7.09 10.84
CA GLU A 200 0.79 -8.26 11.46
C GLU A 200 1.54 -9.56 11.17
N ILE A 201 2.57 -9.49 10.32
CA ILE A 201 3.35 -10.64 9.86
C ILE A 201 4.77 -10.52 10.43
N ARG A 202 5.37 -11.65 10.82
CA ARG A 202 6.81 -11.75 11.09
C ARG A 202 7.40 -12.91 10.29
N LYS A 203 8.71 -12.91 10.07
CA LYS A 203 9.39 -14.08 9.51
C LYS A 203 9.20 -15.31 10.41
N ALA A 204 8.93 -16.46 9.80
CA ALA A 204 8.92 -17.75 10.50
C ALA A 204 10.34 -18.11 10.98
N THR A 205 10.47 -18.73 12.15
CA THR A 205 11.75 -19.28 12.61
C THR A 205 11.98 -20.67 12.02
N GLU A 206 13.23 -21.14 12.02
CA GLU A 206 13.56 -22.48 11.51
C GLU A 206 12.82 -23.58 12.28
N GLU A 207 12.61 -23.40 13.58
CA GLU A 207 11.86 -24.35 14.41
C GLU A 207 10.40 -24.46 13.99
N GLU A 208 9.78 -23.36 13.58
CA GLU A 208 8.37 -23.32 13.14
C GLU A 208 8.21 -23.95 11.75
N ILE A 209 9.16 -23.68 10.86
CA ILE A 209 9.24 -24.30 9.53
C ILE A 209 9.40 -25.82 9.69
N SER A 210 10.33 -26.24 10.56
CA SER A 210 10.56 -27.63 10.87
C SER A 210 9.32 -28.29 11.51
N ALA A 211 8.68 -27.62 12.47
CA ALA A 211 7.48 -28.15 13.13
C ALA A 211 6.36 -28.39 12.12
N TYR A 212 6.07 -27.42 11.25
CA TYR A 212 5.08 -27.56 10.19
C TYR A 212 5.40 -28.75 9.25
N PHE A 213 6.66 -28.88 8.84
CA PHE A 213 7.09 -29.98 7.97
C PHE A 213 6.86 -31.35 8.63
N VAL A 214 7.22 -31.49 9.91
CA VAL A 214 7.03 -32.73 10.67
C VAL A 214 5.54 -33.02 10.91
N GLU A 215 4.74 -32.01 11.27
CA GLU A 215 3.29 -32.15 11.49
C GLU A 215 2.53 -32.57 10.23
N THR A 216 3.01 -32.17 9.06
CA THR A 216 2.46 -32.57 7.75
C THR A 216 2.99 -33.92 7.25
N GLY A 217 3.69 -34.69 8.09
CA GLY A 217 4.21 -36.01 7.76
C GLY A 217 5.51 -35.98 6.94
N GLY A 218 6.13 -34.81 6.77
CA GLY A 218 7.35 -34.65 5.98
C GLY A 218 7.15 -34.78 4.48
N GLU A 219 5.91 -34.62 3.99
CA GLU A 219 5.58 -34.83 2.57
C GLU A 219 5.55 -33.52 1.77
N ARG A 220 5.35 -32.37 2.43
CA ARG A 220 5.10 -31.09 1.76
C ARG A 220 6.16 -30.05 2.05
N CYS A 221 6.62 -29.36 1.01
CA CYS A 221 7.52 -28.22 1.16
C CYS A 221 6.82 -27.09 1.93
N PRO A 222 7.40 -26.55 3.02
CA PRO A 222 6.82 -25.43 3.75
C PRO A 222 6.85 -24.11 2.96
N PHE A 223 7.64 -24.03 1.89
CA PHE A 223 7.86 -22.81 1.10
C PHE A 223 6.97 -22.69 -0.13
N CYS A 224 6.55 -23.81 -0.73
CA CYS A 224 5.70 -23.80 -1.93
C CYS A 224 4.50 -24.75 -1.86
N PHE A 225 4.37 -25.51 -0.75
CA PHE A 225 3.34 -26.52 -0.51
C PHE A 225 3.25 -27.64 -1.55
N GLN A 226 4.27 -27.79 -2.40
CA GLN A 226 4.38 -28.92 -3.32
C GLN A 226 4.95 -30.15 -2.61
N ASP A 227 4.60 -31.33 -3.10
CA ASP A 227 5.01 -32.62 -2.53
C ASP A 227 6.41 -33.08 -3.02
N SER A 228 7.17 -32.19 -3.65
CA SER A 228 8.45 -32.47 -4.30
C SER A 228 9.64 -32.20 -3.38
N VAL A 229 9.71 -32.95 -2.28
CA VAL A 229 10.74 -32.81 -1.24
C VAL A 229 11.72 -33.98 -1.29
N GLU A 230 13.02 -33.69 -1.13
CA GLU A 230 14.09 -34.68 -0.98
C GLU A 230 14.82 -34.43 0.34
N GLY A 231 14.97 -35.48 1.15
CA GLY A 231 15.75 -35.44 2.38
C GLY A 231 17.07 -36.18 2.20
N ASP A 232 18.16 -35.59 2.68
CA ASP A 232 19.48 -36.22 2.72
C ASP A 232 19.64 -37.07 4.01
N SER A 233 20.88 -37.40 4.36
CA SER A 233 21.25 -38.19 5.52
C SER A 233 20.76 -37.57 6.84
N VAL A 234 20.34 -38.44 7.76
CA VAL A 234 19.86 -38.04 9.08
C VAL A 234 21.00 -38.05 10.09
N THR A 235 21.25 -36.91 10.71
CA THR A 235 22.20 -36.76 11.81
C THR A 235 21.46 -36.85 13.15
N ILE A 236 21.83 -37.84 13.98
CA ILE A 236 21.21 -38.04 15.29
C ILE A 236 22.04 -37.35 16.37
N ILE A 237 21.40 -36.47 17.13
CA ILE A 237 21.95 -35.80 18.32
C ILE A 237 21.12 -36.26 19.52
N THR A 238 21.67 -36.28 20.73
CA THR A 238 20.97 -36.76 21.94
C THR A 238 19.54 -36.19 22.05
N GLY A 239 18.53 -37.03 21.83
CA GLY A 239 17.11 -36.67 21.90
C GLY A 239 16.48 -36.08 20.62
N SER A 240 17.23 -35.88 19.54
CA SER A 240 16.73 -35.32 18.28
C SER A 240 17.39 -35.93 17.04
N ALA A 241 16.69 -35.92 15.91
CA ALA A 241 17.25 -36.25 14.61
C ALA A 241 17.12 -35.03 13.69
N HIS A 242 18.18 -34.71 12.97
CA HIS A 242 18.28 -33.54 12.09
C HIS A 242 18.48 -34.06 10.68
N GLN A 243 17.66 -33.62 9.73
CA GLN A 243 17.75 -33.98 8.33
C GLN A 243 17.79 -32.72 7.48
N GLU A 244 18.78 -32.61 6.60
CA GLU A 244 18.76 -31.56 5.57
C GLU A 244 17.75 -31.95 4.50
N VAL A 245 16.81 -31.05 4.20
CA VAL A 245 15.72 -31.26 3.26
C VAL A 245 15.75 -30.13 2.22
N SER A 246 15.50 -30.48 0.98
CA SER A 246 15.40 -29.54 -0.13
C SER A 246 14.11 -29.78 -0.92
N CYS A 247 13.63 -28.74 -1.60
CA CYS A 247 12.49 -28.87 -2.51
C CYS A 247 12.91 -28.58 -3.95
N TYR A 248 12.59 -29.48 -4.87
CA TYR A 248 12.96 -29.33 -6.29
C TYR A 248 12.14 -28.27 -7.04
N GLU A 249 10.96 -27.92 -6.54
CA GLU A 249 10.08 -26.96 -7.22
C GLU A 249 10.50 -25.51 -6.93
N CYS A 250 10.87 -25.20 -5.68
CA CYS A 250 11.26 -23.85 -5.29
C CYS A 250 12.75 -23.68 -4.94
N ASN A 251 13.54 -24.76 -4.93
CA ASN A 251 14.97 -24.78 -4.57
C ASN A 251 15.28 -24.24 -3.18
N GLU A 252 14.33 -24.34 -2.24
CA GLU A 252 14.57 -23.98 -0.84
C GLU A 252 15.15 -25.17 -0.08
N GLU A 253 16.04 -24.86 0.86
CA GLU A 253 16.72 -25.82 1.73
C GLU A 253 16.43 -25.49 3.20
N TRP A 254 16.14 -26.50 4.00
CA TRP A 254 15.89 -26.35 5.44
C TRP A 254 16.32 -27.58 6.22
N THR A 255 16.45 -27.43 7.54
CA THR A 255 16.74 -28.56 8.44
C THR A 255 15.45 -29.01 9.12
N ALA A 256 15.02 -30.23 8.85
CA ALA A 256 13.94 -30.89 9.58
C ALA A 256 14.48 -31.48 10.89
N ILE A 257 13.89 -31.07 12.01
CA ILE A 257 14.26 -31.45 13.38
C ILE A 257 13.15 -32.34 13.95
N TYR A 258 13.45 -33.62 14.12
CA TYR A 258 12.58 -34.61 14.73
C TYR A 258 12.93 -34.78 16.20
N THR A 259 11.93 -34.85 17.08
CA THR A 259 12.15 -35.24 18.48
C THR A 259 12.07 -36.75 18.60
N LEU A 260 13.14 -37.39 19.08
CA LEU A 260 13.16 -38.84 19.29
C LEU A 260 12.45 -39.16 20.60
N SER A 261 11.32 -39.86 20.54
CA SER A 261 10.66 -40.38 21.74
C SER A 261 11.28 -41.72 22.16
N GLU A 262 11.34 -41.99 23.48
CA GLU A 262 12.00 -43.17 24.07
C GLU A 262 11.45 -44.54 23.61
N CYS A 263 10.34 -44.56 22.87
CA CYS A 263 9.78 -45.77 22.30
C CYS A 263 9.97 -45.75 20.78
N GLY A 264 10.61 -46.79 20.24
CA GLY A 264 10.86 -46.99 18.80
C GLY A 264 9.60 -47.17 17.94
N ILE A 265 8.70 -46.20 17.97
CA ILE A 265 7.53 -46.06 17.13
C ILE A 265 7.49 -44.60 16.68
N LEU A 266 7.97 -44.35 15.46
CA LEU A 266 7.80 -43.07 14.77
C LEU A 266 6.30 -42.82 14.57
N ARG A 267 5.80 -41.67 15.01
CA ARG A 267 4.50 -41.12 14.63
C ARG A 267 4.72 -39.87 13.84
#